data_AF-A0A8J7K8T6-F1
#
_entry.id   AF-A0A8J7K8T6-F1
#
_cell.length_a   1.000
_cell.length_b   1.000
_cell.length_c   1.000
_cell.angle_alpha   90.00
_cell.angle_beta   90.00
_cell.angle_gamma   90.00
#
_symmetry.space_group_name_H-M   'P 1'
#
loop_
_entity.id
_entity.type
_entity.pdbx_description
1 polymer ?
#
loop_
_entity_poly.entity_id
_entity_poly.type
_entity_poly.pdbx_seq_one_letter_code
_entity_poly.pdbx_strand_id
1 'polypeptide(L)'
;MPESSIFPLVMDSPFGSLDEIYRRQVARAIPVLANQLIVLVTKTQWRGEVAEEMADRVGHQYVLTYYSPKPDCQEDAIALGSGQYPLVRLSPNLFEYTEIIEVERQG
;
A
#
# COMPACT_ATOMS: atom_id res chain seq x y z
N MET A 1 -29.86 -12.87 5.88
CA MET A 1 -28.66 -12.90 5.02
C MET A 1 -27.53 -12.26 5.80
N PRO A 2 -26.29 -12.76 5.75
CA PRO A 2 -25.20 -12.08 6.44
C PRO A 2 -25.01 -10.71 5.78
N GLU A 3 -25.03 -9.64 6.57
CA GLU A 3 -24.66 -8.32 6.06
C GLU A 3 -23.19 -8.35 5.64
N SER A 4 -22.89 -7.95 4.41
CA SER A 4 -21.51 -7.86 3.90
C SER A 4 -20.63 -6.88 4.69
N SER A 5 -21.21 -6.11 5.61
CA SER A 5 -20.53 -5.18 6.53
C SER A 5 -19.76 -5.87 7.67
N ILE A 6 -19.94 -7.19 7.85
CA ILE A 6 -19.39 -7.95 8.98
C ILE A 6 -17.99 -8.51 8.70
N PHE A 7 -17.59 -8.63 7.43
CA PHE A 7 -16.31 -9.23 7.04
C PHE A 7 -15.34 -8.20 6.45
N PRO A 8 -14.02 -8.38 6.64
CA PRO A 8 -13.04 -7.54 5.98
C PRO A 8 -13.15 -7.67 4.46
N LEU A 9 -13.10 -6.54 3.78
CA LEU A 9 -12.94 -6.48 2.34
C LEU A 9 -11.46 -6.36 2.01
N VAL A 10 -10.92 -7.33 1.25
CA VAL A 10 -9.54 -7.31 0.77
C VAL A 10 -9.54 -7.05 -0.73
N MET A 11 -8.76 -6.05 -1.16
CA MET A 11 -8.62 -5.72 -2.58
C MET A 11 -7.15 -5.73 -2.99
N ASP A 12 -6.87 -6.40 -4.10
CA ASP A 12 -5.58 -6.32 -4.78
C ASP A 12 -5.70 -5.34 -5.94
N SER A 13 -4.88 -4.28 -5.90
CA SER A 13 -4.68 -3.36 -7.01
C SER A 13 -5.96 -2.72 -7.56
N PRO A 14 -6.86 -2.16 -6.73
CA PRO A 14 -8.17 -1.66 -7.17
C PRO A 14 -8.10 -0.40 -8.06
N PHE A 15 -6.90 0.13 -8.27
CA PHE A 15 -6.62 1.34 -9.07
C PHE A 15 -5.93 1.03 -10.41
N GLY A 16 -5.77 -0.24 -10.78
CA GLY A 16 -5.10 -0.64 -12.02
C GLY A 16 -5.82 -0.17 -13.28
N SER A 17 -5.07 0.31 -14.27
CA SER A 17 -5.56 0.71 -15.61
C SER A 17 -6.64 1.81 -15.65
N LEU A 18 -6.63 2.72 -14.68
CA LEU A 18 -7.55 3.86 -14.61
C LEU A 18 -6.80 5.20 -14.80
N ASP A 19 -7.43 6.16 -15.47
CA ASP A 19 -6.93 7.54 -15.50
C ASP A 19 -7.01 8.20 -14.11
N GLU A 20 -6.38 9.37 -13.97
CA GLU A 20 -6.31 10.10 -12.69
C GLU A 20 -7.70 10.46 -12.13
N ILE A 21 -8.65 10.82 -12.99
CA ILE A 21 -10.00 11.22 -12.56
C ILE A 21 -10.74 10.01 -11.99
N TYR A 22 -10.69 8.86 -12.68
CA TYR A 22 -11.31 7.64 -12.19
C TYR A 22 -10.61 7.13 -10.93
N ARG A 23 -9.28 7.20 -10.84
CA ARG A 23 -8.55 6.82 -9.62
C ARG A 23 -9.02 7.63 -8.41
N ARG A 24 -9.19 8.94 -8.54
CA ARG A 24 -9.73 9.80 -7.47
C ARG A 24 -11.15 9.40 -7.06
N GLN A 25 -12.04 9.14 -8.01
CA GLN A 25 -13.41 8.72 -7.70
C GLN A 25 -13.46 7.38 -6.97
N VAL A 26 -12.66 6.41 -7.42
CA VAL A 26 -12.55 5.08 -6.79
C VAL A 26 -11.94 5.20 -5.39
N ALA A 27 -10.90 6.03 -5.22
CA ALA A 27 -10.25 6.27 -3.93
C ALA A 27 -11.20 6.89 -2.89
N ARG A 28 -12.18 7.70 -3.32
CA ARG A 28 -13.26 8.21 -2.45
C ARG A 28 -14.29 7.16 -2.07
N ALA A 29 -14.62 6.27 -2.99
CA ALA A 29 -15.72 5.32 -2.81
C ALA A 29 -15.31 4.07 -2.02
N ILE A 30 -14.11 3.54 -2.26
CA ILE A 30 -13.66 2.27 -1.67
C ILE A 30 -13.64 2.28 -0.12
N PRO A 31 -13.13 3.33 0.56
CA PRO A 31 -13.04 3.36 2.02
C PRO A 31 -14.37 3.27 2.78
N VAL A 32 -15.51 3.44 2.11
CA VAL A 32 -16.85 3.37 2.73
C VAL A 32 -17.59 2.06 2.44
N LEU A 33 -16.99 1.13 1.67
CA LEU A 33 -17.65 -0.12 1.27
C LEU A 33 -17.77 -1.15 2.39
N ALA A 34 -16.89 -1.10 3.38
CA ALA A 34 -16.85 -2.04 4.50
C ALA A 34 -16.28 -1.37 5.75
N ASN A 35 -16.64 -1.91 6.93
CA ASN A 35 -16.10 -1.45 8.21
C ASN A 35 -14.59 -1.73 8.34
N GLN A 36 -14.11 -2.80 7.72
CA GLN A 36 -12.70 -3.16 7.66
C GLN A 36 -12.30 -3.37 6.19
N LEU A 37 -11.30 -2.62 5.75
CA LEU A 37 -10.80 -2.62 4.38
C LEU A 37 -9.28 -2.81 4.40
N ILE A 38 -8.78 -3.76 3.61
CA ILE A 38 -7.36 -4.00 3.37
C ILE A 38 -7.11 -3.83 1.87
N VAL A 39 -6.23 -2.90 1.52
CA VAL A 39 -5.88 -2.63 0.12
C VAL A 39 -4.40 -2.91 -0.10
N LEU A 40 -4.10 -3.76 -1.08
CA LEU A 40 -2.76 -4.04 -1.55
C LEU A 40 -2.52 -3.24 -2.84
N VAL A 41 -1.48 -2.43 -2.86
CA VAL A 41 -1.18 -1.52 -3.96
C VAL A 41 0.31 -1.41 -4.18
N THR A 42 0.68 -1.15 -5.43
CA THR A 42 2.05 -0.80 -5.81
C THR A 42 2.35 0.67 -5.52
N LYS A 43 3.64 1.03 -5.45
CA LYS A 43 4.11 2.42 -5.33
C LYS A 43 3.52 3.37 -6.38
N THR A 44 3.27 2.88 -7.59
CA THR A 44 2.71 3.70 -8.69
C THR A 44 1.20 3.92 -8.58
N GLN A 45 0.50 3.04 -7.86
CA GLN A 45 -0.93 3.19 -7.56
C GLN A 45 -1.15 4.07 -6.32
N TRP A 46 -0.29 3.95 -5.32
CA TRP A 46 -0.37 4.75 -4.09
C TRP A 46 0.34 6.10 -4.24
N ARG A 47 -0.24 7.01 -5.02
CA ARG A 47 0.32 8.35 -5.25
C ARG A 47 -0.76 9.41 -5.43
N GLY A 48 -0.38 10.66 -5.20
CA GLY A 48 -1.18 11.85 -5.51
C GLY A 48 -2.61 11.73 -4.99
N GLU A 49 -3.54 11.72 -5.93
CA GLU A 49 -4.97 11.67 -5.70
C GLU A 49 -5.43 10.47 -4.87
N VAL A 50 -4.80 9.30 -5.01
CA VAL A 50 -5.22 8.11 -4.27
C VAL A 50 -4.83 8.24 -2.79
N ALA A 51 -3.59 8.65 -2.54
CA ALA A 51 -3.08 8.81 -1.18
C ALA A 51 -3.82 9.92 -0.44
N GLU A 52 -4.10 11.05 -1.11
CA GLU A 52 -4.86 12.19 -0.56
C GLU A 52 -6.27 11.78 -0.13
N GLU A 53 -7.04 11.13 -1.01
CA GLU A 53 -8.45 10.82 -0.74
C GLU A 53 -8.63 9.71 0.29
N MET A 54 -7.64 8.81 0.42
CA MET A 54 -7.71 7.70 1.36
C MET A 54 -7.11 8.04 2.73
N ALA A 55 -6.23 9.04 2.84
CA ALA A 55 -5.44 9.34 4.04
C ALA A 55 -6.26 9.34 5.33
N ASP A 56 -7.40 10.04 5.33
CA ASP A 56 -8.28 10.22 6.50
C ASP A 56 -8.93 8.92 6.98
N ARG A 57 -8.95 7.87 6.15
CA ARG A 57 -9.60 6.58 6.43
C ARG A 57 -8.62 5.43 6.61
N VAL A 58 -7.34 5.62 6.28
CA VAL A 58 -6.31 4.61 6.56
C VAL A 58 -6.11 4.61 8.07
N GLY A 59 -6.18 3.45 8.72
CA GLY A 59 -5.84 3.29 10.15
C GLY A 59 -4.42 2.79 10.38
N HIS A 60 -3.96 1.86 9.54
CA HIS A 60 -2.60 1.32 9.54
C HIS A 60 -2.08 1.28 8.11
N GLN A 61 -0.78 1.50 7.96
CA GLN A 61 -0.11 1.40 6.67
C GLN A 61 1.15 0.56 6.84
N TYR A 62 1.38 -0.34 5.88
CA TYR A 62 2.52 -1.23 5.88
C TYR A 62 3.22 -1.19 4.53
N VAL A 63 4.54 -1.33 4.56
CA VAL A 63 5.39 -1.46 3.39
C VAL A 63 5.95 -2.88 3.37
N LEU A 64 5.82 -3.54 2.23
CA LEU A 64 6.41 -4.87 2.01
C LEU A 64 7.78 -4.67 1.38
N THR A 65 8.84 -4.87 2.16
CA THR A 65 10.22 -4.73 1.70
C THR A 65 10.71 -6.09 1.21
N TYR A 66 10.98 -6.17 -0.09
CA TYR A 66 11.57 -7.35 -0.71
C TYR A 66 13.10 -7.30 -0.59
N TYR A 67 13.69 -8.35 -0.02
CA TYR A 67 15.13 -8.55 0.10
C TYR A 67 15.61 -9.53 -0.97
N SER A 68 16.35 -9.04 -1.96
CA SER A 68 16.88 -9.84 -3.05
C SER A 68 18.30 -10.31 -2.77
N PRO A 69 18.66 -11.58 -3.03
CA PRO A 69 20.05 -12.05 -2.89
C PRO A 69 20.94 -11.62 -4.06
N LYS A 70 20.38 -10.98 -5.08
CA LYS A 70 21.07 -10.62 -6.32
C LYS A 70 21.95 -9.36 -6.13
N PRO A 71 23.27 -9.41 -6.42
CA PRO A 71 24.15 -8.27 -6.24
C PRO A 71 23.84 -7.05 -7.12
N ASP A 72 23.19 -7.27 -8.27
CA ASP A 72 22.74 -6.24 -9.22
C ASP A 72 21.33 -5.72 -8.90
N CYS A 73 20.81 -6.03 -7.72
CA CYS A 73 19.51 -5.57 -7.26
C CYS A 73 19.46 -4.03 -7.24
N GLN A 74 18.48 -3.48 -7.96
CA GLN A 74 18.17 -2.05 -7.89
C GLN A 74 17.31 -1.80 -6.67
N GLU A 75 17.88 -1.13 -5.67
CA GLU A 75 17.12 -0.71 -4.50
C GLU A 75 16.05 0.33 -4.89
N ASP A 76 14.90 0.22 -4.27
CA ASP A 76 13.80 1.18 -4.42
C ASP A 76 13.22 1.50 -3.05
N ALA A 77 12.62 2.68 -2.93
CA ALA A 77 12.00 3.17 -1.71
C ALA A 77 10.76 4.02 -2.02
N ILE A 78 9.85 4.11 -1.05
CA ILE A 78 8.69 4.99 -1.09
C ILE A 78 8.80 6.02 0.04
N ALA A 79 8.51 7.28 -0.29
CA ALA A 79 8.36 8.33 0.70
C ALA A 79 6.91 8.34 1.19
N LEU A 80 6.72 8.20 2.51
CA LEU A 80 5.40 8.19 3.16
C LEU A 80 5.48 9.08 4.40
N GLY A 81 4.68 10.14 4.42
CA GLY A 81 4.77 11.17 5.46
C GLY A 81 6.16 11.81 5.48
N SER A 82 6.79 11.85 6.65
CA SER A 82 8.17 12.32 6.84
C SER A 82 9.22 11.21 6.72
N GLY A 83 8.80 9.94 6.54
CA GLY A 83 9.69 8.78 6.48
C GLY A 83 9.98 8.30 5.05
N GLN A 84 11.11 7.62 4.90
CA GLN A 84 11.48 6.91 3.67
C GLN A 84 11.59 5.42 3.97
N TYR A 85 10.80 4.63 3.26
CA TYR A 85 10.64 3.19 3.51
C TYR A 85 11.15 2.39 2.31
N PRO A 86 12.02 1.38 2.53
CA PRO A 86 12.54 0.58 1.43
C PRO A 86 11.46 -0.35 0.86
N LEU A 87 11.39 -0.46 -0.46
CA LEU A 87 10.58 -1.46 -1.17
C LEU A 87 11.43 -2.64 -1.64
N VAL A 88 12.68 -2.36 -2.02
CA VAL A 88 13.63 -3.36 -2.50
C VAL A 88 14.99 -3.08 -1.87
N ARG A 89 15.61 -4.13 -1.30
CA ARG A 89 16.92 -4.07 -0.67
C ARG A 89 17.78 -5.27 -1.05
N LEU A 90 19.10 -5.09 -1.03
CA LEU A 90 20.01 -6.22 -1.08
C LEU A 90 19.91 -7.04 0.22
N SER A 91 19.77 -8.35 0.08
CA SER A 91 19.69 -9.28 1.20
C SER A 91 21.03 -9.39 1.92
N PRO A 92 21.08 -9.20 3.26
CA PRO A 92 22.32 -9.27 4.04
C PRO A 92 22.82 -10.71 4.26
N ASN A 93 21.98 -11.72 4.01
CA ASN A 93 22.24 -13.12 4.35
C ASN A 93 22.11 -14.08 3.16
N LEU A 94 22.05 -13.55 1.93
CA LEU A 94 21.87 -14.29 0.67
C LEU A 94 20.55 -15.07 0.57
N PHE A 95 19.61 -14.87 1.49
CA PHE A 95 18.25 -15.43 1.38
C PHE A 95 17.29 -14.43 0.76
N GLU A 96 16.36 -14.94 -0.04
CA GLU A 96 15.23 -14.17 -0.56
C GLU A 96 14.09 -14.17 0.46
N TYR A 97 13.61 -12.99 0.87
CA TYR A 97 12.49 -12.87 1.79
C TYR A 97 11.80 -11.50 1.68
N THR A 98 10.61 -11.39 2.27
CA THR A 98 9.86 -10.13 2.39
C THR A 98 9.63 -9.82 3.85
N GLU A 99 9.95 -8.59 4.25
CA GLU A 99 9.62 -8.04 5.56
C GLU A 99 8.40 -7.12 5.46
N ILE A 100 7.52 -7.17 6.45
CA ILE A 100 6.39 -6.25 6.56
C ILE A 100 6.77 -5.18 7.59
N ILE A 101 6.93 -3.95 7.12
CA ILE A 101 7.34 -2.81 7.92
C ILE A 101 6.12 -1.92 8.16
N GLU A 102 5.75 -1.68 9.41
CA GLU A 102 4.71 -0.70 9.75
C GLU A 102 5.23 0.72 9.53
N VAL A 103 4.40 1.58 8.94
CA VAL A 103 4.70 2.99 8.72
C VAL A 103 4.33 3.78 9.97
N GLU A 104 5.30 4.43 10.59
CA GLU A 104 5.07 5.28 11.76
C GLU A 104 4.19 6.48 11.38
N ARG A 105 3.14 6.72 12.16
CA ARG A 105 2.31 7.92 12.02
C ARG A 105 2.81 9.02 12.92
N GLN A 106 2.88 10.23 12.37
CA GLN A 106 2.82 11.42 13.20
C GLN A 106 1.36 11.59 13.62
N GLY A 107 1.09 11.38 14.91
CA GLY A 107 -0.23 11.56 15.52
C GLY A 107 -0.67 13.00 15.59
#